data_AF-A0A8C7WLV3-F1
#
_entry.id   AF-A0A8C7WLV3-F1
#
_cell.length_a   1.000
_cell.length_b   1.000
_cell.length_c   1.000
_cell.angle_alpha   90.00
_cell.angle_beta   90.00
_cell.angle_gamma   90.00
#
_symmetry.space_group_name_H-M   'P 1'
#
loop_
_entity.id
_entity.type
_entity.pdbx_description
1 polymer ?
#
loop_
_entity_poly.entity_id
_entity_poly.type
_entity_poly.pdbx_seq_one_letter_code
_entity_poly.pdbx_strand_id
1 'polypeptide(L)' 'MYRSLYPFRSTEPNSLYFAAGENFLILERSNKHWWLGSRCSSGETGYIP' A
#
# COMPACT_ATOMS: atom_id res chain seq x y z
N MET A 1 5.28 4.78 10.12
CA MET A 1 4.61 3.50 9.81
C MET A 1 3.13 3.80 9.67
N TYR A 2 2.50 3.40 8.57
CA TYR A 2 1.09 3.68 8.29
C TYR A 2 0.30 2.38 8.36
N ARG A 3 -0.94 2.45 8.86
CA ARG A 3 -1.81 1.29 9.00
C ARG A 3 -3.03 1.42 8.11
N SER A 4 -3.34 0.40 7.33
CA SER A 4 -4.57 0.38 6.52
C SER A 4 -5.80 0.35 7.42
N LEU A 5 -6.80 1.17 7.09
CA LEU A 5 -8.10 1.16 7.78
C LEU A 5 -9.08 0.17 7.13
N TYR A 6 -8.94 -0.03 5.82
CA TYR A 6 -9.82 -0.88 5.01
C TYR A 6 -8.98 -1.85 4.17
N PRO A 7 -9.54 -3.01 3.82
CA PRO A 7 -8.89 -3.87 2.84
C PRO A 7 -8.95 -3.21 1.47
N PHE A 8 -7.91 -3.40 0.67
CA PHE A 8 -7.85 -2.88 -0.69
C PHE A 8 -7.47 -4.01 -1.63
N ARG A 9 -8.21 -4.12 -2.73
CA ARG A 9 -7.93 -5.05 -3.82
C ARG A 9 -8.09 -4.30 -5.13
N SER A 10 -7.10 -4.41 -6.00
CA SER A 10 -7.16 -3.88 -7.35
C SER A 10 -6.61 -4.91 -8.32
N THR A 11 -7.05 -4.82 -9.57
CA THR A 11 -6.60 -5.66 -10.68
C THR A 11 -5.38 -5.06 -11.39
N GLU A 12 -4.94 -3.86 -11.00
CA GLU A 12 -3.80 -3.20 -11.59
C GLU A 12 -2.49 -3.88 -11.13
N PRO A 13 -1.60 -4.26 -12.06
CA PRO A 13 -0.39 -5.02 -11.74
C PRO A 13 0.60 -4.23 -10.86
N ASN A 14 0.50 -2.90 -10.82
CA ASN A 14 1.36 -2.04 -10.02
C ASN A 14 0.76 -1.72 -8.64
N SER A 15 -0.48 -2.11 -8.40
CA SER A 15 -1.19 -1.84 -7.15
C SER A 15 -0.98 -2.99 -6.16
N LEU A 16 -0.84 -2.64 -4.89
CA LEU A 16 -0.64 -3.63 -3.84
C LEU A 16 -2.00 -4.00 -3.22
N TYR A 17 -2.39 -5.28 -3.28
CA TYR A 17 -3.60 -5.74 -2.57
C TYR A 17 -3.29 -5.95 -1.09
N PHE A 18 -4.13 -5.58 -0.15
CA PHE A 18 -3.87 -5.79 1.28
C PHE A 18 -5.14 -5.89 2.13
N ALA A 19 -5.01 -6.51 3.31
CA ALA A 19 -6.09 -6.55 4.29
C ALA A 19 -6.13 -5.28 5.15
N ALA A 20 -7.27 -5.04 5.81
CA ALA A 20 -7.36 -3.99 6.82
C ALA A 20 -6.43 -4.29 8.01
N GLY A 21 -5.83 -3.25 8.56
CA GLY A 21 -4.95 -3.33 9.71
C GLY A 21 -3.51 -3.70 9.40
N GLU A 22 -3.13 -3.81 8.12
CA GLU A 22 -1.75 -4.03 7.69
C GLU A 22 -0.88 -2.79 7.81
N ASN A 23 0.42 -2.99 8.01
CA ASN A 23 1.39 -1.93 8.19
C ASN A 23 2.25 -1.73 6.95
N PHE A 24 2.42 -0.45 6.58
CA PHE A 24 3.17 -0.02 5.42
C PHE A 24 4.21 1.04 5.79
N LEU A 25 5.33 0.98 5.08
CA LEU A 25 6.30 2.05 4.98
C LEU A 25 6.05 2.79 3.67
N ILE A 26 5.73 4.08 3.74
CA ILE A 26 5.55 4.88 2.54
C ILE A 26 6.93 5.27 2.00
N LEU A 27 7.20 4.86 0.77
CA LEU A 27 8.45 5.13 0.05
C LEU A 27 8.34 6.41 -0.77
N GLU A 28 7.20 6.63 -1.43
CA GLU A 28 6.99 7.79 -2.31
C GLU A 28 5.55 8.32 -2.23
N ARG A 29 5.40 9.65 -2.24
CA ARG A 29 4.12 10.37 -2.20
C ARG A 29 3.97 11.36 -3.35
N SER A 30 4.39 10.98 -4.56
CA SER A 30 4.36 11.86 -5.73
C SER A 30 2.95 12.17 -6.23
N ASN A 31 1.97 11.31 -5.93
CA ASN A 31 0.57 11.50 -6.28
C ASN A 31 -0.29 11.75 -5.02
N LYS A 32 -1.31 12.60 -5.13
CA LYS A 32 -2.24 12.90 -4.02
C LYS A 32 -3.15 11.73 -3.66
N HIS A 33 -3.40 10.82 -4.60
CA HIS A 33 -4.34 9.71 -4.46
C HIS A 33 -3.67 8.35 -4.33
N TRP A 34 -2.39 8.22 -4.69
CA TRP A 34 -1.69 6.95 -4.72
C TRP A 34 -0.26 7.12 -4.25
N TRP A 35 0.12 6.36 -3.23
CA TRP A 35 1.45 6.38 -2.66
C TRP A 35 2.13 5.04 -2.90
N LEU A 36 3.43 5.07 -3.16
CA LEU A 36 4.21 3.84 -3.22
C LEU A 36 4.52 3.41 -1.79
N GLY A 37 3.98 2.27 -1.38
CA GLY A 37 4.18 1.68 -0.07
C GLY A 37 4.93 0.35 -0.15
N SER A 38 5.68 0.03 0.90
CA SER A 38 6.24 -1.30 1.15
C SER A 38 5.51 -1.95 2.33
N ARG A 39 4.98 -3.15 2.14
CA ARG A 39 4.34 -3.92 3.20
C ARG A 39 5.39 -4.38 4.21
N CYS A 40 5.19 -4.07 5.48
CA CYS A 40 6.17 -4.43 6.51
C CYS A 40 6.23 -5.94 6.79
N SER A 41 5.18 -6.71 6.49
CA SER A 41 5.16 -8.16 6.73
C SER A 41 5.88 -8.97 5.64
N SER A 42 5.70 -8.61 4.36
CA SER A 42 6.29 -9.35 3.23
C SER A 42 7.41 -8.61 2.50
N GLY A 43 7.60 -7.31 2.74
CA GLY A 43 8.51 -6.45 1.99
C GLY A 43 8.02 -6.06 0.58
N GLU A 44 6.84 -6.52 0.20
CA GLU A 44 6.26 -6.28 -1.14
C GLU A 44 5.95 -4.79 -1.34
N THR A 45 6.31 -4.26 -2.50
CA THR A 45 6.12 -2.85 -2.84
C THR A 45 5.04 -2.68 -3.90
N GLY A 46 4.24 -1.63 -3.76
CA GLY A 46 3.22 -1.30 -4.75
C GLY A 46 2.44 -0.05 -4.37
N TYR A 47 1.59 0.39 -5.29
CA TYR A 47 0.77 1.57 -5.09
C TYR A 47 -0.43 1.27 -4.21
N ILE A 48 -0.64 2.12 -3.21
CA ILE A 48 -1.73 2.05 -2.25
C ILE A 48 -2.43 3.42 -2.18
N PRO A 49 -3.76 3.44 -2.01
CA PRO A 49 -4.51 4.68 -1.85
C PRO A 49 -4.36 5.29 -0.44
#